data_AF-A0A1F5LCR3-F1
#
_entry.id   AF-A0A1F5LCR3-F1
#
_cell.length_a   1.000
_cell.length_b   1.000
_cell.length_c   1.000
_cell.angle_alpha   90.00
_cell.angle_beta   90.00
_cell.angle_gamma   90.00
#
_symmetry.space_group_name_H-M   'P 1'
#
loop_
_entity.id
_entity.type
_entity.pdbx_description
1 polymer ?
#
loop_
_entity_poly.entity_id
_entity_poly.type
_entity_poly.pdbx_seq_one_letter_code
_entity_poly.pdbx_strand_id
1 'polypeptide(L)'
;MYSWHQRLSSWAQGTGLKIDALGLVTLLGAEEMDRSIGRLVPSLYLDYLPLLGAFVVAGNRFVVKKPGSALCNISVGIMTTELAGWFSRWLQTQSFNQVRSIVTWEVGERPRRWTSFIVGFLLIGLPVHGVLIALTVLARDWWGFANVISMIASVALRCFQVAQNQAGIDANIRRAQEEAEKESKRYPAKRAEYEKSMAIFKDLYQQGKEKDVEPPIEPQDPYAIAKVIVVTEDSKVVTLVVPGYLPKLAFAINPQPPNPYWYEACQWAGWVFFAVHVVSIGMAGLYTQIVTVAVIIVTTVLVAHRVGCEDSRIWEAIRNQWSHSDETEPRSCWVSSTLKATVSTYPERYMDWPELEETKPTTVQVVLEKDFIQQRLSATPLGSLESSSAPKKPERRQDLLAWLDLTTEQDKSLIAGPTKKPRTELTEGQSYLNLAKDNNYFQDSSEIPTIDPLRVIAETHATDSYQNVLFSIIRFREYTGVYPRRVTVVTHEFKRARFMQCHFPALGLVPVSYESGQGPDTQNVAVIGINPPEEVTPSETLIRGEAMNGIGLWRQDLYGVNTGLVGKRIKRGWSPGMENVLFSNLGLEDVVLDLIRYDGGNHCNEWFSGRESLPWSYAGTPLV
;
A
#
# COMPACT_ATOMS: atom_id res chain seq x y z
N MET A 1 -58.28 -7.74 -26.96
CA MET A 1 -57.25 -6.68 -27.05
C MET A 1 -57.52 -5.73 -25.91
N TYR A 2 -56.59 -5.57 -24.97
CA TYR A 2 -56.81 -4.67 -23.83
C TYR A 2 -56.65 -3.20 -24.27
N SER A 3 -57.59 -2.35 -23.86
CA SER A 3 -57.70 -0.94 -24.28
C SER A 3 -56.50 -0.06 -23.90
N TRP A 4 -55.72 -0.45 -22.89
CA TRP A 4 -54.55 0.31 -22.44
C TRP A 4 -53.39 0.28 -23.44
N HIS A 5 -53.22 -0.81 -24.20
CA HIS A 5 -52.11 -0.95 -25.17
C HIS A 5 -52.25 0.05 -26.33
N GLN A 6 -53.47 0.22 -26.86
CA GLN A 6 -53.76 1.20 -27.93
C GLN A 6 -53.66 2.65 -27.44
N ARG A 7 -53.94 2.91 -26.16
CA ARG A 7 -53.76 4.24 -25.56
C ARG A 7 -52.29 4.60 -25.37
N LEU A 8 -51.46 3.64 -24.96
CA LEU A 8 -50.03 3.88 -24.74
C LEU A 8 -49.28 4.08 -26.07
N SER A 9 -49.61 3.28 -27.09
CA SER A 9 -48.99 3.41 -28.42
C SER A 9 -49.39 4.72 -29.11
N SER A 10 -50.65 5.14 -29.02
CA SER A 10 -51.10 6.42 -29.57
C SER A 10 -50.50 7.62 -28.82
N TRP A 11 -50.36 7.54 -27.49
CA TRP A 11 -49.64 8.55 -26.71
C TRP A 11 -48.17 8.68 -27.09
N ALA A 12 -47.47 7.56 -27.29
CA ALA A 12 -46.06 7.57 -27.68
C ALA A 12 -45.83 8.12 -29.08
N GLN A 13 -46.70 7.76 -30.04
CA GLN A 13 -46.70 8.34 -31.38
C GLN A 13 -46.97 9.85 -31.33
N GLY A 14 -47.88 10.30 -30.45
CA GLY A 14 -48.20 11.72 -30.27
C GLY A 14 -47.09 12.54 -29.60
N THR A 15 -46.22 11.91 -28.79
CA THR A 15 -45.11 12.59 -28.09
C THR A 15 -43.77 12.45 -28.80
N GLY A 16 -43.66 11.58 -29.82
CA GLY A 16 -42.40 11.30 -30.51
C GLY A 16 -41.36 10.57 -29.67
N LEU A 17 -41.76 9.97 -28.54
CA LEU A 17 -40.86 9.32 -27.59
C LEU A 17 -40.24 8.06 -28.21
N LYS A 18 -38.93 8.08 -28.46
CA LYS A 18 -38.12 6.92 -28.84
C LYS A 18 -37.09 6.68 -27.75
N ILE A 19 -37.11 5.50 -27.11
CA ILE A 19 -36.08 5.11 -26.16
C ILE A 19 -34.84 4.70 -26.96
N ASP A 20 -33.74 5.43 -26.80
CA ASP A 20 -32.45 5.03 -27.36
C ASP A 20 -31.84 3.91 -26.50
N ALA A 21 -32.20 2.67 -26.83
CA ALA A 21 -31.69 1.48 -26.16
C ALA A 21 -30.16 1.34 -26.29
N LEU A 22 -29.55 1.89 -27.34
CA LEU A 22 -28.11 1.80 -27.58
C LEU A 22 -27.35 2.80 -26.68
N GLY A 23 -27.84 4.03 -26.55
CA GLY A 23 -27.29 5.02 -25.61
C GLY A 23 -27.40 4.58 -24.15
N LEU A 24 -28.51 3.93 -23.78
CA LEU A 24 -28.74 3.46 -22.41
C LEU A 24 -27.82 2.31 -21.99
N VAL A 25 -27.46 1.44 -22.94
CA VAL A 25 -26.57 0.28 -22.74
C VAL A 25 -25.09 0.66 -22.77
N THR A 26 -24.72 1.76 -23.44
CA THR A 26 -23.31 2.14 -23.67
C THR A 26 -22.74 3.13 -22.64
N LEU A 27 -23.58 3.89 -21.91
CA LEU A 27 -23.10 5.01 -21.08
C LEU A 27 -23.27 4.85 -19.57
N LEU A 28 -24.21 4.03 -19.08
CA LEU A 28 -24.55 4.01 -17.65
C LEU A 28 -24.12 2.69 -16.99
N GLY A 29 -23.36 2.78 -15.90
CA GLY A 29 -23.19 1.67 -14.94
C GLY A 29 -22.15 0.61 -15.30
N ALA A 30 -21.45 0.69 -16.44
CA ALA A 30 -20.51 -0.35 -16.86
C ALA A 30 -19.31 -0.48 -15.91
N GLU A 31 -18.78 0.65 -15.43
CA GLU A 31 -17.68 0.65 -14.46
C GLU A 31 -18.16 0.23 -13.07
N GLU A 32 -19.35 0.66 -12.68
CA GLU A 32 -20.01 0.27 -11.43
C GLU A 32 -20.27 -1.23 -11.41
N MET A 33 -20.73 -1.83 -12.52
CA MET A 33 -20.94 -3.27 -12.61
C MET A 33 -19.63 -4.04 -12.65
N ASP A 34 -18.62 -3.52 -13.34
CA ASP A 34 -17.26 -4.09 -13.29
C ASP A 34 -16.75 -4.17 -11.85
N ARG A 35 -16.91 -3.10 -11.06
CA ARG A 35 -16.52 -3.07 -9.64
C ARG A 35 -17.41 -3.98 -8.78
N SER A 36 -18.73 -3.86 -8.88
CA SER A 36 -19.69 -4.56 -8.02
C SER A 36 -19.76 -6.07 -8.27
N ILE A 37 -19.58 -6.52 -9.52
CA ILE A 37 -19.53 -7.96 -9.86
C ILE A 37 -18.12 -8.49 -9.59
N GLY A 38 -17.09 -7.73 -9.97
CA GLY A 38 -15.70 -8.16 -9.88
C GLY A 38 -15.17 -8.33 -8.46
N ARG A 39 -15.79 -7.73 -7.44
CA ARG A 39 -15.45 -8.00 -6.02
C ARG A 39 -15.81 -9.43 -5.57
N LEU A 40 -16.66 -10.14 -6.31
CA LEU A 40 -17.13 -11.51 -6.04
C LEU A 40 -17.87 -11.74 -4.70
N VAL A 41 -18.22 -10.69 -3.97
CA VAL A 41 -19.02 -10.77 -2.75
C VAL A 41 -20.50 -10.87 -3.13
N PRO A 42 -21.25 -11.82 -2.57
CA PRO A 42 -22.57 -12.09 -3.07
C PRO A 42 -23.67 -11.26 -2.38
N SER A 43 -24.83 -11.12 -3.05
CA SER A 43 -26.00 -10.39 -2.56
C SER A 43 -27.11 -11.34 -2.10
N LEU A 44 -27.88 -10.96 -1.09
CA LEU A 44 -29.04 -11.71 -0.62
C LEU A 44 -30.23 -11.62 -1.59
N TYR A 45 -30.35 -10.51 -2.32
CA TYR A 45 -31.55 -10.16 -3.10
C TYR A 45 -31.28 -10.00 -4.59
N LEU A 46 -30.10 -9.53 -4.97
CA LEU A 46 -29.86 -8.99 -6.32
C LEU A 46 -29.13 -9.95 -7.27
N ASP A 47 -28.59 -11.06 -6.75
CA ASP A 47 -27.77 -12.02 -7.51
C ASP A 47 -28.52 -12.64 -8.71
N TYR A 48 -29.85 -12.66 -8.71
CA TYR A 48 -30.70 -13.28 -9.75
C TYR A 48 -31.48 -12.27 -10.60
N LEU A 49 -31.18 -10.98 -10.45
CA LEU A 49 -31.83 -9.91 -11.19
C LEU A 49 -31.00 -9.46 -12.41
N PRO A 50 -31.64 -9.02 -13.49
CA PRO A 50 -30.94 -8.53 -14.67
C PRO A 50 -30.21 -7.23 -14.34
N LEU A 51 -29.06 -6.97 -14.95
CA LEU A 51 -28.26 -5.76 -14.73
C LEU A 51 -27.86 -5.14 -16.07
N LEU A 52 -27.68 -3.82 -16.05
CA LEU A 52 -27.11 -3.06 -17.13
C LEU A 52 -25.62 -3.37 -17.16
N GLY A 53 -25.06 -3.82 -18.28
CA GLY A 53 -23.66 -4.26 -18.33
C GLY A 53 -23.44 -5.77 -18.39
N ALA A 54 -24.40 -6.54 -18.88
CA ALA A 54 -24.19 -7.96 -19.20
C ALA A 54 -22.96 -8.19 -20.11
N PHE A 55 -22.61 -7.22 -20.96
CA PHE A 55 -21.39 -7.25 -21.78
C PHE A 55 -20.09 -7.18 -20.96
N VAL A 56 -20.09 -6.58 -19.76
CA VAL A 56 -18.93 -6.56 -18.85
C VAL A 56 -18.60 -7.98 -18.39
N VAL A 57 -19.64 -8.76 -18.12
CA VAL A 57 -19.57 -10.17 -17.73
C VAL A 57 -19.18 -11.03 -18.94
N ALA A 58 -19.88 -10.89 -20.07
CA ALA A 58 -19.57 -11.61 -21.30
C ALA A 58 -18.14 -11.36 -21.81
N GLY A 59 -17.66 -10.12 -21.70
CA GLY A 59 -16.29 -9.72 -22.06
C GLY A 59 -15.24 -10.00 -20.99
N ASN A 60 -15.58 -10.67 -19.88
CA ASN A 60 -14.66 -11.02 -18.79
C ASN A 60 -13.93 -9.83 -18.14
N ARG A 61 -14.47 -8.60 -18.29
CA ARG A 61 -13.79 -7.37 -17.84
C ARG A 61 -13.64 -7.32 -16.32
N PHE A 62 -14.60 -7.88 -15.60
CA PHE A 62 -14.67 -7.92 -14.13
C PHE A 62 -13.54 -8.73 -13.46
N VAL A 63 -12.77 -9.52 -14.23
CA VAL A 63 -11.64 -10.32 -13.73
C VAL A 63 -10.27 -9.66 -14.01
N VAL A 64 -10.23 -8.69 -14.93
CA VAL A 64 -8.98 -8.02 -15.35
C VAL A 64 -8.31 -7.33 -14.16
N LYS A 65 -6.98 -7.46 -14.02
CA LYS A 65 -6.23 -6.76 -12.97
C LYS A 65 -6.36 -5.24 -13.11
N LYS A 66 -6.49 -4.53 -11.99
CA LYS A 66 -6.48 -3.07 -11.95
C LYS A 66 -5.19 -2.58 -11.28
N PRO A 67 -4.40 -1.70 -11.94
CA PRO A 67 -3.27 -1.03 -11.30
C PRO A 67 -3.77 -0.02 -10.25
N GLY A 68 -2.87 0.44 -9.37
CA GLY A 68 -3.16 1.52 -8.41
C GLY A 68 -3.06 1.09 -6.94
N SER A 69 -3.09 -0.20 -6.64
CA SER A 69 -2.89 -0.72 -5.28
C SER A 69 -1.60 -1.53 -5.20
N ALA A 70 -0.83 -1.36 -4.12
CA ALA A 70 0.39 -2.10 -3.87
C ALA A 70 0.26 -2.93 -2.58
N LEU A 71 0.69 -4.19 -2.62
CA LEU A 71 0.77 -5.07 -1.47
C LEU A 71 2.22 -5.27 -1.08
N CYS A 72 2.53 -4.93 0.16
CA CYS A 72 3.84 -5.08 0.78
C CYS A 72 3.74 -6.13 1.88
N ASN A 73 4.30 -7.32 1.63
CA ASN A 73 4.48 -8.34 2.64
C ASN A 73 5.82 -8.10 3.35
N ILE A 74 5.75 -7.48 4.54
CA ILE A 74 6.91 -7.09 5.33
C ILE A 74 7.57 -8.30 5.98
N SER A 75 6.80 -9.34 6.32
CA SER A 75 7.35 -10.58 6.87
C SER A 75 8.36 -11.19 5.90
N VAL A 76 8.03 -11.27 4.61
CA VAL A 76 8.87 -11.93 3.59
C VAL A 76 9.72 -10.92 2.79
N GLY A 77 9.48 -9.61 2.94
CA GLY A 77 10.16 -8.55 2.18
C GLY A 77 9.76 -8.50 0.69
N ILE A 78 8.53 -8.93 0.35
CA ILE A 78 8.03 -8.96 -1.03
C ILE A 78 7.06 -7.81 -1.23
N MET A 79 7.26 -7.02 -2.29
CA MET A 79 6.31 -6.00 -2.74
C MET A 79 5.77 -6.39 -4.13
N THR A 80 4.46 -6.27 -4.32
CA THR A 80 3.81 -6.40 -5.62
C THR A 80 2.88 -5.21 -5.86
N THR A 81 3.00 -4.60 -7.03
CA THR A 81 2.09 -3.55 -7.51
C THR A 81 0.92 -4.12 -8.31
N GLU A 82 0.92 -5.43 -8.55
CA GLU A 82 -0.15 -6.15 -9.23
C GLU A 82 -0.90 -7.05 -8.26
N LEU A 83 -2.14 -6.68 -7.97
CA LEU A 83 -3.07 -7.49 -7.19
C LEU A 83 -4.04 -8.25 -8.10
N ALA A 84 -4.63 -9.31 -7.55
CA ALA A 84 -5.72 -10.02 -8.18
C ALA A 84 -6.88 -9.05 -8.44
N GLY A 85 -7.48 -9.13 -9.63
CA GLY A 85 -8.54 -8.22 -10.07
C GLY A 85 -9.76 -8.20 -9.17
N TRP A 86 -10.07 -9.34 -8.52
CA TRP A 86 -11.14 -9.40 -7.52
C TRP A 86 -10.78 -8.65 -6.24
N PHE A 87 -9.53 -8.78 -5.79
CA PHE A 87 -9.05 -8.20 -4.54
C PHE A 87 -8.93 -6.68 -4.66
N SER A 88 -8.39 -6.16 -5.78
CA SER A 88 -8.37 -4.72 -6.05
C SER A 88 -9.77 -4.11 -6.02
N ARG A 89 -10.76 -4.76 -6.65
CA ARG A 89 -12.15 -4.27 -6.67
C ARG A 89 -12.80 -4.37 -5.30
N TRP A 90 -12.54 -5.44 -4.56
CA TRP A 90 -13.00 -5.57 -3.18
C TRP A 90 -12.48 -4.40 -2.33
N LEU A 91 -11.17 -4.12 -2.38
CA LEU A 91 -10.54 -2.99 -1.67
C LEU A 91 -11.16 -1.64 -2.07
N GLN A 92 -11.38 -1.38 -3.36
CA GLN A 92 -11.99 -0.14 -3.86
C GLN A 92 -13.43 0.06 -3.35
N THR A 93 -14.17 -1.02 -3.11
CA THR A 93 -15.55 -0.92 -2.58
C THR A 93 -15.58 -0.75 -1.06
N GLN A 94 -14.53 -1.19 -0.36
CA GLN A 94 -14.45 -1.03 1.08
C GLN A 94 -14.18 0.43 1.45
N SER A 95 -14.69 0.80 2.61
CA SER A 95 -14.61 2.15 3.12
C SER A 95 -13.57 2.21 4.23
N PHE A 96 -12.31 2.33 3.84
CA PHE A 96 -11.21 2.37 4.80
C PHE A 96 -10.99 3.77 5.36
N ASN A 97 -10.58 3.82 6.62
CA ASN A 97 -9.94 4.98 7.22
C ASN A 97 -8.50 5.06 6.70
N GLN A 98 -7.90 6.24 6.78
CA GLN A 98 -6.58 6.49 6.16
C GLN A 98 -5.49 5.53 6.68
N VAL A 99 -5.56 5.14 7.96
CA VAL A 99 -4.54 4.32 8.62
C VAL A 99 -5.10 3.27 9.60
N ARG A 100 -6.36 3.43 10.05
CA ARG A 100 -6.93 2.67 11.19
C ARG A 100 -7.63 1.36 10.79
N SER A 101 -7.68 1.05 9.50
CA SER A 101 -8.46 -0.09 9.01
C SER A 101 -7.61 -1.36 8.97
N ILE A 102 -8.16 -2.41 9.61
CA ILE A 102 -7.58 -3.75 9.60
C ILE A 102 -8.51 -4.66 8.81
N VAL A 103 -7.94 -5.54 8.01
CA VAL A 103 -8.67 -6.63 7.39
C VAL A 103 -8.07 -7.96 7.82
N THR A 104 -8.84 -8.72 8.59
CA THR A 104 -8.48 -10.08 8.96
C THR A 104 -9.04 -11.04 7.93
N TRP A 105 -8.17 -11.87 7.36
CA TRP A 105 -8.54 -12.91 6.41
C TRP A 105 -8.45 -14.28 7.06
N GLU A 106 -9.56 -15.00 7.06
CA GLU A 106 -9.69 -16.33 7.67
C GLU A 106 -10.06 -17.34 6.58
N VAL A 107 -9.46 -18.52 6.70
CA VAL A 107 -9.87 -19.69 5.91
C VAL A 107 -10.74 -20.57 6.80
N GLY A 108 -11.98 -20.78 6.39
CA GLY A 108 -12.95 -21.57 7.12
C GLY A 108 -14.02 -22.14 6.20
N GLU A 109 -15.03 -22.80 6.76
CA GLU A 109 -16.13 -23.35 5.96
C GLU A 109 -17.35 -22.42 6.02
N ARG A 110 -17.78 -21.94 4.85
CA ARG A 110 -18.97 -21.09 4.78
C ARG A 110 -20.25 -21.93 5.04
N PRO A 111 -21.17 -21.45 5.89
CA PRO A 111 -22.46 -22.11 6.07
C PRO A 111 -23.27 -22.13 4.77
N ARG A 112 -24.09 -23.18 4.60
CA ARG A 112 -24.91 -23.39 3.41
C ARG A 112 -25.86 -22.21 3.15
N ARG A 113 -25.85 -21.72 1.90
CA ARG A 113 -26.53 -20.48 1.49
C ARG A 113 -28.00 -20.65 1.07
N TRP A 114 -28.72 -21.60 1.68
CA TRP A 114 -30.09 -21.93 1.25
C TRP A 114 -31.03 -20.74 1.44
N THR A 115 -30.85 -19.95 2.50
CA THR A 115 -31.61 -18.71 2.73
C THR A 115 -31.41 -17.68 1.63
N SER A 116 -30.17 -17.42 1.18
CA SER A 116 -29.96 -16.46 0.07
C SER A 116 -30.43 -17.00 -1.26
N PHE A 117 -30.37 -18.31 -1.49
CA PHE A 117 -30.97 -18.91 -2.67
C PHE A 117 -32.50 -18.77 -2.64
N ILE A 118 -33.16 -19.14 -1.54
CA ILE A 118 -34.62 -19.05 -1.40
C ILE A 118 -35.09 -17.60 -1.56
N VAL A 119 -34.45 -16.67 -0.86
CA VAL A 119 -34.85 -15.26 -0.88
C VAL A 119 -34.53 -14.62 -2.24
N GLY A 120 -33.29 -14.74 -2.72
CA GLY A 120 -32.86 -14.11 -3.96
C GLY A 120 -33.52 -14.73 -5.20
N PHE A 121 -33.58 -16.06 -5.31
CA PHE A 121 -34.11 -16.74 -6.49
C PHE A 121 -35.63 -16.95 -6.40
N LEU A 122 -36.14 -17.59 -5.34
CA LEU A 122 -37.56 -17.98 -5.29
C LEU A 122 -38.48 -16.79 -4.96
N LEU A 123 -38.09 -15.91 -4.05
CA LEU A 123 -38.96 -14.80 -3.61
C LEU A 123 -38.81 -13.53 -4.45
N ILE A 124 -37.67 -13.33 -5.12
CA ILE A 124 -37.39 -12.09 -5.86
C ILE A 124 -37.17 -12.36 -7.35
N GLY A 125 -36.17 -13.17 -7.71
CA GLY A 125 -35.81 -13.42 -9.11
C GLY A 125 -36.96 -14.04 -9.92
N LEU A 126 -37.54 -15.15 -9.43
CA LEU A 126 -38.59 -15.89 -10.11
C LEU A 126 -39.87 -15.04 -10.31
N PRO A 127 -40.38 -14.30 -9.30
CA PRO A 127 -41.51 -13.39 -9.51
C PRO A 127 -41.22 -12.27 -10.50
N VAL A 128 -40.05 -11.61 -10.42
CA VAL A 128 -39.70 -10.51 -11.33
C VAL A 128 -39.65 -11.01 -12.77
N HIS A 129 -38.93 -12.10 -13.03
CA HIS A 129 -38.85 -12.68 -14.38
C HIS A 129 -40.21 -13.24 -14.84
N GLY A 130 -40.97 -13.86 -13.93
CA GLY A 130 -42.30 -14.39 -14.21
C GLY A 130 -43.31 -13.32 -14.62
N VAL A 131 -43.29 -12.16 -13.96
CA VAL A 131 -44.12 -11.00 -14.33
C VAL A 131 -43.75 -10.46 -15.71
N LEU A 132 -42.45 -10.37 -16.03
CA LEU A 132 -41.98 -9.93 -17.35
C LEU A 132 -42.39 -10.91 -18.46
N ILE A 133 -42.29 -12.22 -18.22
CA ILE A 133 -42.75 -13.25 -19.15
C ILE A 133 -44.28 -13.17 -19.32
N ALA A 134 -45.03 -13.07 -18.24
CA ALA A 134 -46.49 -12.97 -18.30
C ALA A 134 -46.93 -11.72 -19.08
N LEU A 135 -46.31 -10.57 -18.84
CA LEU A 135 -46.57 -9.32 -19.53
C LEU A 135 -46.36 -9.46 -21.05
N THR A 136 -45.25 -10.06 -21.47
CA THR A 136 -44.89 -10.21 -22.89
C THR A 136 -45.81 -11.20 -23.61
N VAL A 137 -46.15 -12.32 -22.97
CA VAL A 137 -47.08 -13.32 -23.51
C VAL A 137 -48.51 -12.78 -23.61
N LEU A 138 -49.02 -12.15 -22.55
CA LEU A 138 -50.38 -11.57 -22.53
C LEU A 138 -50.54 -10.46 -23.56
N ALA A 139 -49.49 -9.68 -23.79
CA ALA A 139 -49.49 -8.62 -24.78
C ALA A 139 -49.08 -9.08 -26.19
N ARG A 140 -48.78 -10.38 -26.39
CA ARG A 140 -48.37 -11.00 -27.65
C ARG A 140 -47.15 -10.33 -28.30
N ASP A 141 -46.21 -9.87 -27.47
CA ASP A 141 -44.97 -9.23 -27.90
C ASP A 141 -43.81 -10.23 -27.84
N TRP A 142 -43.60 -10.91 -28.96
CA TRP A 142 -42.56 -11.94 -29.10
C TRP A 142 -41.13 -11.38 -29.07
N TRP A 143 -40.94 -10.14 -29.52
CA TRP A 143 -39.67 -9.44 -29.37
C TRP A 143 -39.39 -9.14 -27.91
N GLY A 144 -40.40 -8.65 -27.19
CA GLY A 144 -40.37 -8.52 -25.72
C GLY A 144 -40.09 -9.83 -25.00
N PHE A 145 -40.71 -10.94 -25.42
CA PHE A 145 -40.47 -12.25 -24.85
C PHE A 145 -39.01 -12.70 -25.06
N ALA A 146 -38.50 -12.57 -26.29
CA ALA A 146 -37.10 -12.88 -26.62
C ALA A 146 -36.12 -12.05 -25.76
N ASN A 147 -36.43 -10.76 -25.55
CA ASN A 147 -35.66 -9.87 -24.68
C ASN A 147 -35.56 -10.42 -23.24
N VAL A 148 -36.69 -10.80 -22.65
CA VAL A 148 -36.76 -11.33 -21.27
C VAL A 148 -36.01 -12.65 -21.14
N ILE A 149 -36.14 -13.58 -22.10
CA ILE A 149 -35.39 -14.83 -22.10
C ILE A 149 -33.88 -14.56 -22.18
N SER A 150 -33.48 -13.61 -23.02
CA SER A 150 -32.07 -13.23 -23.13
C SER A 150 -31.50 -12.62 -21.84
N MET A 151 -32.30 -11.82 -21.14
CA MET A 151 -31.96 -11.28 -19.82
C MET A 151 -31.80 -12.41 -18.79
N ILE A 152 -32.71 -13.39 -18.74
CA ILE A 152 -32.62 -14.55 -17.84
C ILE A 152 -31.37 -15.36 -18.12
N ALA A 153 -31.08 -15.64 -19.39
CA ALA A 153 -29.86 -16.36 -19.80
C ALA A 153 -28.59 -15.59 -19.38
N SER A 154 -28.58 -14.26 -19.54
CA SER A 154 -27.47 -13.41 -19.10
C SER A 154 -27.25 -13.45 -17.59
N VAL A 155 -28.34 -13.47 -16.80
CA VAL A 155 -28.27 -13.66 -15.34
C VAL A 155 -27.67 -15.02 -14.98
N ALA A 156 -28.15 -16.10 -15.60
CA ALA A 156 -27.65 -17.45 -15.34
C ALA A 156 -26.15 -17.57 -15.66
N LEU A 157 -25.72 -17.02 -16.79
CA LEU A 157 -24.32 -16.98 -17.20
C LEU A 157 -23.46 -16.16 -16.22
N ARG A 158 -23.95 -15.01 -15.75
CA ARG A 158 -23.27 -14.24 -14.69
C ARG A 158 -23.11 -15.05 -13.41
N CYS A 159 -24.18 -15.69 -12.92
CA CYS A 159 -24.11 -16.52 -11.72
C CYS A 159 -23.07 -17.65 -11.88
N PHE A 160 -23.06 -18.30 -13.04
CA PHE A 160 -22.09 -19.36 -13.36
C PHE A 160 -20.65 -18.82 -13.36
N GLN A 161 -20.38 -17.73 -14.08
CA GLN A 161 -19.03 -17.18 -14.18
C GLN A 161 -18.50 -16.66 -12.83
N VAL A 162 -19.34 -16.00 -12.03
CA VAL A 162 -18.98 -15.58 -10.67
C VAL A 162 -18.65 -16.80 -9.80
N ALA A 163 -19.46 -17.86 -9.86
CA ALA A 163 -19.21 -19.09 -9.11
C ALA A 163 -17.92 -19.79 -9.54
N GLN A 164 -17.60 -19.82 -10.85
CA GLN A 164 -16.33 -20.37 -11.34
C GLN A 164 -15.10 -19.57 -10.86
N ASN A 165 -15.20 -18.24 -10.80
CA ASN A 165 -14.12 -17.40 -10.25
C ASN A 165 -13.95 -17.60 -8.75
N GLN A 166 -15.04 -17.70 -7.99
CA GLN A 166 -15.00 -18.04 -6.56
C GLN A 166 -14.36 -19.42 -6.32
N ALA A 167 -14.73 -20.41 -7.13
CA ALA A 167 -14.12 -21.74 -7.08
C ALA A 167 -12.63 -21.72 -7.45
N GLY A 168 -12.20 -20.80 -8.33
CA GLY A 168 -10.79 -20.56 -8.63
C GLY A 168 -10.02 -19.97 -7.44
N ILE A 169 -10.64 -19.09 -6.64
CA ILE A 169 -10.06 -18.61 -5.37
C ILE A 169 -9.89 -19.78 -4.40
N ASP A 170 -10.93 -20.61 -4.25
CA ASP A 170 -10.89 -21.78 -3.37
C ASP A 170 -9.80 -22.78 -3.81
N ALA A 171 -9.59 -22.96 -5.13
CA ALA A 171 -8.50 -23.78 -5.66
C ALA A 171 -7.10 -23.20 -5.35
N ASN A 172 -6.93 -21.87 -5.47
CA ASN A 172 -5.68 -21.21 -5.11
C ASN A 172 -5.38 -21.33 -3.61
N ILE A 173 -6.40 -21.20 -2.75
CA ILE A 173 -6.26 -21.38 -1.29
C ILE A 173 -5.86 -22.81 -0.96
N ARG A 174 -6.52 -23.82 -1.54
CA ARG A 174 -6.17 -25.23 -1.32
C ARG A 174 -4.72 -25.51 -1.72
N ARG A 175 -4.28 -25.00 -2.87
CA ARG A 175 -2.88 -25.13 -3.30
C ARG A 175 -1.91 -24.46 -2.32
N ALA A 176 -2.27 -23.27 -1.82
CA ALA A 176 -1.45 -22.57 -0.84
C ALA A 176 -1.33 -23.34 0.48
N GLN A 177 -2.42 -23.98 0.93
CA GLN A 177 -2.43 -24.85 2.10
C GLN A 177 -1.58 -26.12 1.89
N GLU A 178 -1.66 -26.76 0.71
CA GLU A 178 -0.83 -27.92 0.38
C GLU A 178 0.67 -27.58 0.36
N GLU A 179 1.03 -26.41 -0.20
CA GLU A 179 2.42 -25.91 -0.19
C GLU A 179 2.89 -25.60 1.24
N ALA A 180 2.04 -24.96 2.05
CA ALA A 180 2.32 -24.67 3.46
C ALA A 180 2.46 -25.93 4.32
N GLU A 181 1.64 -26.96 4.08
CA GLU A 181 1.70 -28.24 4.80
C GLU A 181 3.01 -28.98 4.50
N LYS A 182 3.45 -28.98 3.22
CA LYS A 182 4.74 -29.55 2.83
C LYS A 182 5.90 -28.81 3.50
N GLU A 183 5.84 -27.48 3.55
CA GLU A 183 6.86 -26.67 4.20
C GLU A 183 6.86 -26.85 5.72
N SER A 184 5.69 -26.94 6.34
CA SER A 184 5.52 -27.18 7.78
C SER A 184 6.14 -28.50 8.23
N LYS A 185 6.00 -29.56 7.42
CA LYS A 185 6.70 -30.85 7.67
C LYS A 185 8.23 -30.72 7.64
N ARG A 186 8.77 -29.79 6.84
CA ARG A 186 10.22 -29.54 6.72
C ARG A 186 10.74 -28.51 7.73
N TYR A 187 9.86 -27.70 8.31
CA TYR A 187 10.20 -26.57 9.17
C TYR A 187 11.02 -26.96 10.42
N PRO A 188 10.71 -28.03 11.18
CA PRO A 188 11.53 -28.42 12.34
C PRO A 188 12.99 -28.73 11.99
N ALA A 189 13.23 -29.37 10.85
CA ALA A 189 14.58 -29.68 10.39
C ALA A 189 15.34 -28.40 9.99
N LYS A 190 14.69 -27.48 9.25
CA LYS A 190 15.27 -26.17 8.91
C LYS A 190 15.58 -25.35 10.16
N ARG A 191 14.71 -25.37 11.17
CA ARG A 191 14.89 -24.66 12.44
C ARG A 191 16.08 -25.21 13.22
N ALA A 192 16.23 -26.53 13.30
CA ALA A 192 17.39 -27.15 13.93
C ALA A 192 18.71 -26.84 13.20
N GLU A 193 18.69 -26.77 11.86
CA GLU A 193 19.84 -26.37 11.04
C GLU A 193 20.20 -24.89 11.26
N TYR A 194 19.20 -24.02 11.36
CA TYR A 194 19.35 -22.60 11.71
C TYR A 194 19.94 -22.42 13.10
N GLU A 195 19.44 -23.12 14.11
CA GLU A 195 19.96 -23.04 15.49
C GLU A 195 21.43 -23.45 15.57
N LYS A 196 21.82 -24.50 14.84
CA LYS A 196 23.24 -24.91 14.71
C LYS A 196 24.09 -23.83 14.02
N SER A 197 23.60 -23.31 12.89
CA SER A 197 24.30 -22.26 12.13
C SER A 197 24.43 -20.97 12.95
N MET A 198 23.39 -20.61 13.71
CA MET A 198 23.35 -19.46 14.59
C MET A 198 24.30 -19.62 15.78
N ALA A 199 24.44 -20.82 16.34
CA ALA A 199 25.43 -21.10 17.38
C ALA A 199 26.86 -20.90 16.86
N ILE A 200 27.16 -21.40 15.65
CA ILE A 200 28.46 -21.20 14.99
C ILE A 200 28.71 -19.71 14.72
N PHE A 201 27.70 -19.01 14.21
CA PHE A 201 27.79 -17.57 13.95
C PHE A 201 28.07 -16.77 15.24
N LYS A 202 27.39 -17.09 16.34
CA LYS A 202 27.63 -16.44 17.64
C LYS A 202 29.04 -16.68 18.17
N ASP A 203 29.59 -17.88 17.99
CA ASP A 203 30.98 -18.19 18.36
C ASP A 203 31.98 -17.36 17.53
N LEU A 204 31.78 -17.28 16.21
CA LEU A 204 32.61 -16.44 15.32
C LEU A 204 32.51 -14.94 15.64
N TYR A 205 31.32 -14.49 16.03
CA TYR A 205 31.07 -13.12 16.48
C TYR A 205 31.86 -12.81 17.76
N GLN A 206 31.85 -13.70 18.75
CA GLN A 206 32.63 -13.55 19.98
C GLN A 206 34.14 -13.54 19.74
N GLN A 207 34.62 -14.24 18.71
CA GLN A 207 36.03 -14.28 18.31
C GLN A 207 36.46 -13.10 17.43
N GLY A 208 35.55 -12.16 17.10
CA GLY A 208 35.86 -10.98 16.28
C GLY A 208 36.12 -11.28 14.80
N LYS A 209 35.70 -12.46 14.31
CA LYS A 209 35.89 -12.94 12.93
C LYS A 209 34.64 -12.74 12.03
N GLU A 210 33.70 -11.90 12.45
CA GLU A 210 32.40 -11.70 11.77
C GLU A 210 32.51 -11.13 10.34
N LYS A 211 33.59 -10.40 10.02
CA LYS A 211 33.68 -9.55 8.80
C LYS A 211 33.43 -10.28 7.47
N ASP A 212 33.54 -11.60 7.44
CA ASP A 212 33.40 -12.41 6.22
C ASP A 212 32.20 -13.40 6.25
N VAL A 213 31.36 -13.39 7.29
CA VAL A 213 30.27 -14.38 7.45
C VAL A 213 28.93 -13.70 7.56
N GLU A 214 28.02 -14.00 6.63
CA GLU A 214 26.65 -13.49 6.68
C GLU A 214 25.85 -14.17 7.82
N PRO A 215 24.98 -13.42 8.52
CA PRO A 215 24.14 -14.00 9.55
C PRO A 215 23.16 -15.01 8.93
N PRO A 216 22.96 -16.18 9.55
CA PRO A 216 22.02 -17.17 9.05
C PRO A 216 20.60 -16.60 9.04
N ILE A 217 19.83 -16.94 8.01
CA ILE A 217 18.46 -16.46 7.82
C ILE A 217 17.51 -17.33 8.65
N GLU A 218 16.71 -16.69 9.50
CA GLU A 218 15.70 -17.39 10.29
C GLU A 218 14.60 -17.98 9.38
N PRO A 219 14.32 -19.30 9.46
CA PRO A 219 13.24 -19.90 8.70
C PRO A 219 11.90 -19.38 9.22
N GLN A 220 11.01 -19.00 8.30
CA GLN A 220 9.67 -18.54 8.68
C GLN A 220 8.72 -19.72 8.88
N ASP A 221 7.88 -19.64 9.91
CA ASP A 221 6.78 -20.58 10.08
C ASP A 221 5.74 -20.33 8.96
N PRO A 222 5.43 -21.34 8.12
CA PRO A 222 4.48 -21.18 7.03
C PRO A 222 3.06 -20.82 7.49
N TYR A 223 2.70 -21.13 8.73
CA TYR A 223 1.39 -20.80 9.32
C TYR A 223 1.41 -19.51 10.15
N ALA A 224 2.57 -18.87 10.34
CA ALA A 224 2.62 -17.58 11.01
C ALA A 224 1.82 -16.53 10.23
N ILE A 225 1.23 -15.60 10.98
CA ILE A 225 0.53 -14.45 10.40
C ILE A 225 1.55 -13.59 9.66
N ALA A 226 1.31 -13.35 8.38
CA ALA A 226 2.10 -12.40 7.60
C ALA A 226 1.69 -10.97 7.95
N LYS A 227 2.71 -10.14 8.11
CA LYS A 227 2.64 -8.70 8.32
C LYS A 227 2.52 -8.03 6.96
N VAL A 228 1.30 -7.83 6.50
CA VAL A 228 1.04 -7.32 5.15
C VAL A 228 0.38 -5.96 5.24
N ILE A 229 0.91 -5.01 4.48
CA ILE A 229 0.30 -3.71 4.26
C ILE A 229 -0.18 -3.63 2.82
N VAL A 230 -1.36 -3.07 2.61
CA VAL A 230 -1.83 -2.67 1.29
C VAL A 230 -1.97 -1.16 1.25
N VAL A 231 -1.33 -0.54 0.26
CA VAL A 231 -1.56 0.85 -0.11
C VAL A 231 -2.59 0.85 -1.23
N THR A 232 -3.73 1.48 -1.00
CA THR A 232 -4.80 1.61 -2.00
C THR A 232 -4.53 2.77 -2.95
N GLU A 233 -5.28 2.82 -4.05
CA GLU A 233 -5.19 3.87 -5.08
C GLU A 233 -5.45 5.28 -4.53
N ASP A 234 -6.26 5.40 -3.48
CA ASP A 234 -6.54 6.64 -2.75
C ASP A 234 -5.53 6.93 -1.61
N SER A 235 -4.34 6.32 -1.68
CA SER A 235 -3.24 6.48 -0.72
C SER A 235 -3.58 6.14 0.73
N LYS A 236 -4.62 5.32 0.96
CA LYS A 236 -4.92 4.78 2.29
C LYS A 236 -4.09 3.55 2.55
N VAL A 237 -3.75 3.36 3.81
CA VAL A 237 -2.92 2.24 4.25
C VAL A 237 -3.79 1.30 5.06
N VAL A 238 -3.90 0.06 4.58
CA VAL A 238 -4.71 -0.99 5.20
C VAL A 238 -3.80 -2.10 5.69
N THR A 239 -3.93 -2.44 6.96
CA THR A 239 -3.19 -3.57 7.55
C THR A 239 -3.97 -4.85 7.30
N LEU A 240 -3.35 -5.85 6.68
CA LEU A 240 -3.94 -7.16 6.53
C LEU A 240 -3.36 -8.13 7.56
N VAL A 241 -4.25 -8.80 8.28
CA VAL A 241 -3.92 -9.94 9.14
C VAL A 241 -4.27 -11.20 8.36
N VAL A 242 -3.25 -11.89 7.85
CA VAL A 242 -3.42 -13.03 6.93
C VAL A 242 -2.44 -14.15 7.28
N PRO A 243 -2.84 -15.43 7.23
CA PRO A 243 -1.89 -16.55 7.23
C PRO A 243 -0.81 -16.40 6.14
N GLY A 244 0.46 -16.63 6.49
CA GLY A 244 1.60 -16.27 5.64
C GLY A 244 1.68 -16.95 4.27
N TYR A 245 0.99 -18.07 4.09
CA TYR A 245 0.92 -18.79 2.82
C TYR A 245 -0.06 -18.19 1.80
N LEU A 246 -1.01 -17.34 2.21
CA LEU A 246 -2.06 -16.82 1.33
C LEU A 246 -1.68 -15.62 0.44
N PRO A 247 -0.87 -14.63 0.87
CA PRO A 247 -0.68 -13.38 0.13
C PRO A 247 -0.31 -13.55 -1.34
N LYS A 248 0.55 -14.52 -1.64
CA LYS A 248 1.00 -14.80 -3.00
C LYS A 248 -0.09 -15.40 -3.89
N LEU A 249 -0.73 -16.48 -3.47
CA LEU A 249 -1.65 -17.25 -4.32
C LEU A 249 -3.10 -16.72 -4.28
N ALA A 250 -3.53 -16.13 -3.16
CA ALA A 250 -4.90 -15.64 -3.00
C ALA A 250 -5.07 -14.18 -3.46
N PHE A 251 -4.09 -13.30 -3.19
CA PHE A 251 -4.25 -11.85 -3.38
C PHE A 251 -3.41 -11.26 -4.52
N ALA A 252 -2.30 -11.88 -4.94
CA ALA A 252 -1.48 -11.37 -6.04
C ALA A 252 -1.81 -11.99 -7.41
N ILE A 253 -2.31 -13.24 -7.42
CA ILE A 253 -2.59 -14.00 -8.64
C ILE A 253 -4.10 -14.09 -8.89
N ASN A 254 -4.52 -13.87 -10.14
CA ASN A 254 -5.92 -14.04 -10.52
C ASN A 254 -6.36 -15.51 -10.38
N PRO A 255 -7.57 -15.77 -9.85
CA PRO A 255 -8.11 -17.11 -9.78
C PRO A 255 -8.28 -17.68 -11.19
N GLN A 256 -7.92 -18.95 -11.36
CA GLN A 256 -8.16 -19.67 -12.61
C GLN A 256 -9.45 -20.48 -12.47
N PRO A 257 -10.43 -20.32 -13.38
CA PRO A 257 -11.65 -21.10 -13.32
C PRO A 257 -11.34 -22.60 -13.45
N PRO A 258 -11.93 -23.47 -12.61
CA PRO A 258 -11.64 -24.91 -12.61
C PRO A 258 -11.87 -25.58 -13.98
N ASN A 259 -12.84 -25.09 -14.75
CA ASN A 259 -13.11 -25.59 -16.09
C ASN A 259 -13.05 -24.44 -17.13
N PRO A 260 -11.90 -24.23 -17.78
CA PRO A 260 -11.72 -23.11 -18.71
C PRO A 260 -12.59 -23.25 -19.96
N TYR A 261 -12.81 -24.47 -20.45
CA TYR A 261 -13.62 -24.72 -21.65
C TYR A 261 -15.07 -24.26 -21.49
N TRP A 262 -15.73 -24.70 -20.40
CA TRP A 262 -17.10 -24.27 -20.13
C TRP A 262 -17.17 -22.79 -19.79
N TYR A 263 -16.14 -22.24 -19.16
CA TYR A 263 -16.05 -20.81 -18.87
C TYR A 263 -16.02 -19.96 -20.15
N GLU A 264 -15.17 -20.31 -21.11
CA GLU A 264 -15.09 -19.65 -22.43
C GLU A 264 -16.36 -19.84 -23.26
N ALA A 265 -16.94 -21.04 -23.26
CA ALA A 265 -18.22 -21.29 -23.94
C ALA A 265 -19.34 -20.39 -23.39
N CYS A 266 -19.38 -20.19 -22.07
CA CYS A 266 -20.30 -19.26 -21.41
C CYS A 266 -20.04 -17.79 -21.78
N GLN A 267 -18.80 -17.39 -22.04
CA GLN A 267 -18.49 -16.03 -22.53
C GLN A 267 -19.07 -15.79 -23.92
N TRP A 268 -18.84 -16.73 -24.86
CA TRP A 268 -19.41 -16.66 -26.20
C TRP A 268 -20.94 -16.65 -26.17
N ALA A 269 -21.55 -17.54 -25.38
CA ALA A 269 -23.00 -17.53 -25.16
C ALA A 269 -23.48 -16.18 -24.58
N GLY A 270 -22.73 -15.60 -23.65
CA GLY A 270 -23.02 -14.29 -23.07
C GLY A 270 -23.07 -13.17 -24.10
N TRP A 271 -22.13 -13.15 -25.05
CA TRP A 271 -22.13 -12.19 -26.16
C TRP A 271 -23.34 -12.37 -27.10
N VAL A 272 -23.70 -13.63 -27.39
CA VAL A 272 -24.88 -13.94 -28.20
C VAL A 272 -26.16 -13.44 -27.52
N PHE A 273 -26.36 -13.77 -26.24
CA PHE A 273 -27.54 -13.29 -25.50
C PHE A 273 -27.53 -11.78 -25.32
N PHE A 274 -26.38 -11.15 -25.11
CA PHE A 274 -26.30 -9.70 -25.09
C PHE A 274 -26.71 -9.08 -26.43
N ALA A 275 -26.26 -9.62 -27.56
CA ALA A 275 -26.68 -9.16 -28.89
C ALA A 275 -28.19 -9.33 -29.10
N VAL A 276 -28.75 -10.49 -28.73
CA VAL A 276 -30.20 -10.74 -28.79
C VAL A 276 -30.95 -9.74 -27.91
N HIS A 277 -30.47 -9.44 -26.71
CA HIS A 277 -31.05 -8.45 -25.80
C HIS A 277 -31.11 -7.06 -26.44
N VAL A 278 -30.01 -6.56 -27.00
CA VAL A 278 -29.93 -5.23 -27.63
C VAL A 278 -30.84 -5.11 -28.86
N VAL A 279 -30.91 -6.13 -29.70
CA VAL A 279 -31.80 -6.11 -30.87
C VAL A 279 -33.27 -6.21 -30.45
N SER A 280 -33.58 -7.15 -29.56
CA SER A 280 -34.96 -7.43 -29.16
C SER A 280 -35.58 -6.31 -28.32
N ILE A 281 -34.81 -5.61 -27.47
CA ILE A 281 -35.32 -4.46 -26.73
C ILE A 281 -35.71 -3.32 -27.69
N GLY A 282 -34.94 -3.07 -28.74
CA GLY A 282 -35.25 -2.03 -29.74
C GLY A 282 -36.53 -2.32 -30.54
N MET A 283 -36.84 -3.61 -30.75
CA MET A 283 -38.00 -4.07 -31.52
C MET A 283 -39.24 -4.39 -30.65
N ALA A 284 -39.08 -4.47 -29.33
CA ALA A 284 -40.16 -4.78 -28.40
C ALA A 284 -41.21 -3.66 -28.34
N GLY A 285 -42.41 -4.00 -27.87
CA GLY A 285 -43.45 -3.01 -27.62
C GLY A 285 -43.00 -2.00 -26.55
N LEU A 286 -43.41 -0.74 -26.69
CA LEU A 286 -42.97 0.35 -25.80
C LEU A 286 -43.21 0.07 -24.30
N TYR A 287 -44.32 -0.59 -23.96
CA TYR A 287 -44.59 -0.96 -22.56
C TYR A 287 -43.59 -1.99 -22.05
N THR A 288 -43.22 -2.99 -22.86
CA THR A 288 -42.16 -3.96 -22.51
C THR A 288 -40.82 -3.25 -22.38
N GLN A 289 -40.50 -2.32 -23.28
CA GLN A 289 -39.28 -1.51 -23.21
C GLN A 289 -39.21 -0.75 -21.89
N ILE A 290 -40.24 0.03 -21.55
CA ILE A 290 -40.26 0.83 -20.32
C ILE A 290 -40.11 -0.06 -19.08
N VAL A 291 -40.87 -1.15 -19.00
CA VAL A 291 -40.83 -2.04 -17.81
C VAL A 291 -39.49 -2.75 -17.69
N THR A 292 -38.95 -3.29 -18.78
CA THR A 292 -37.65 -3.99 -18.74
C THR A 292 -36.49 -3.04 -18.45
N VAL A 293 -36.47 -1.85 -19.06
CA VAL A 293 -35.49 -0.80 -18.78
C VAL A 293 -35.59 -0.34 -17.32
N ALA A 294 -36.80 -0.08 -16.82
CA ALA A 294 -37.00 0.32 -15.43
C ALA A 294 -36.48 -0.74 -14.44
N VAL A 295 -36.81 -2.02 -14.68
CA VAL A 295 -36.29 -3.12 -13.86
C VAL A 295 -34.76 -3.16 -13.90
N ILE A 296 -34.15 -3.12 -15.09
CA ILE A 296 -32.69 -3.15 -15.24
C ILE A 296 -32.00 -1.97 -14.57
N ILE A 297 -32.52 -0.74 -14.72
CA ILE A 297 -31.92 0.45 -14.10
C ILE A 297 -32.01 0.35 -12.59
N VAL A 298 -33.20 0.04 -12.04
CA VAL A 298 -33.40 -0.06 -10.59
C VAL A 298 -32.49 -1.11 -9.99
N THR A 299 -32.41 -2.30 -10.59
CA THR A 299 -31.53 -3.37 -10.10
C THR A 299 -30.06 -2.99 -10.19
N THR A 300 -29.64 -2.33 -11.27
CA THR A 300 -28.25 -1.84 -11.45
C THR A 300 -27.89 -0.82 -10.39
N VAL A 301 -28.75 0.16 -10.13
CA VAL A 301 -28.54 1.17 -9.09
C VAL A 301 -28.46 0.52 -7.71
N LEU A 302 -29.36 -0.41 -7.39
CA LEU A 302 -29.33 -1.15 -6.13
C LEU A 302 -28.04 -1.97 -5.96
N VAL A 303 -27.54 -2.60 -7.03
CA VAL A 303 -26.26 -3.34 -7.03
C VAL A 303 -25.07 -2.38 -6.89
N ALA A 304 -25.08 -1.23 -7.55
CA ALA A 304 -24.04 -0.20 -7.43
C ALA A 304 -23.95 0.33 -5.98
N HIS A 305 -25.10 0.50 -5.32
CA HIS A 305 -25.18 0.84 -3.90
C HIS A 305 -25.01 -0.36 -2.95
N ARG A 306 -24.70 -1.55 -3.47
CA ARG A 306 -24.46 -2.79 -2.72
C ARG A 306 -25.63 -3.19 -1.81
N VAL A 307 -26.87 -2.92 -2.19
CA VAL A 307 -28.03 -3.27 -1.35
C VAL A 307 -28.11 -4.80 -1.17
N GLY A 308 -28.31 -5.25 0.07
CA GLY A 308 -28.40 -6.67 0.40
C GLY A 308 -27.10 -7.47 0.31
N CYS A 309 -25.95 -6.82 0.09
CA CYS A 309 -24.66 -7.50 0.10
C CYS A 309 -24.13 -7.64 1.53
N GLU A 310 -23.34 -8.69 1.80
CA GLU A 310 -22.78 -8.94 3.15
C GLU A 310 -21.83 -7.84 3.62
N ASP A 311 -21.24 -7.09 2.69
CA ASP A 311 -20.34 -5.95 2.91
C ASP A 311 -21.05 -4.58 2.78
N SER A 312 -22.40 -4.56 2.80
CA SER A 312 -23.19 -3.34 2.62
C SER A 312 -23.36 -2.53 3.90
N ARG A 313 -23.18 -1.22 3.80
CA ARG A 313 -23.40 -0.27 4.91
C ARG A 313 -24.87 0.05 5.17
N ILE A 314 -25.73 -0.05 4.16
CA ILE A 314 -27.12 0.44 4.24
C ILE A 314 -27.91 -0.35 5.28
N TRP A 315 -27.66 -1.65 5.39
CA TRP A 315 -28.35 -2.52 6.35
C TRP A 315 -27.94 -2.25 7.80
N GLU A 316 -26.66 -1.92 8.04
CA GLU A 316 -26.16 -1.56 9.36
C GLU A 316 -26.64 -0.18 9.80
N ALA A 317 -26.72 0.81 8.89
CA ALA A 317 -27.28 2.12 9.23
C ALA A 317 -28.74 2.01 9.74
N ILE A 318 -29.53 1.13 9.12
CA ILE A 318 -30.90 0.83 9.54
C ILE A 318 -30.92 0.06 10.88
N ARG A 319 -30.00 -0.89 11.07
CA ARG A 319 -29.91 -1.69 12.32
C ARG A 319 -29.43 -0.86 13.51
N ASN A 320 -28.43 -0.01 13.32
CA ASN A 320 -27.84 0.83 14.37
C ASN A 320 -28.78 1.96 14.78
N GLN A 321 -29.66 2.42 13.88
CA GLN A 321 -30.75 3.32 14.26
C GLN A 321 -31.69 2.69 15.31
N TRP A 322 -31.69 1.36 15.45
CA TRP A 322 -32.52 0.59 16.37
C TRP A 322 -31.72 -0.03 17.54
N SER A 323 -30.38 0.09 17.57
CA SER A 323 -29.49 -0.46 18.60
C SER A 323 -28.59 0.64 19.17
N HIS A 324 -28.78 1.01 20.45
CA HIS A 324 -27.99 2.04 21.16
C HIS A 324 -26.56 1.59 21.56
N SER A 325 -25.88 0.81 20.72
CA SER A 325 -24.50 0.36 20.97
C SER A 325 -23.52 1.18 20.14
N ASP A 326 -22.67 1.94 20.82
CA ASP A 326 -21.66 2.85 20.24
C ASP A 326 -20.39 2.13 19.76
N GLU A 327 -20.34 0.79 19.90
CA GLU A 327 -19.26 -0.05 19.37
C GLU A 327 -19.58 -0.48 17.94
N THR A 328 -18.78 -0.01 16.97
CA THR A 328 -18.84 -0.50 15.59
C THR A 328 -18.45 -1.97 15.55
N GLU A 329 -19.44 -2.88 15.51
CA GLU A 329 -19.19 -4.32 15.35
C GLU A 329 -18.28 -4.60 14.12
N PRO A 330 -17.33 -5.54 14.23
CA PRO A 330 -16.45 -5.89 13.13
C PRO A 330 -17.25 -6.49 11.96
N ARG A 331 -17.07 -5.92 10.77
CA ARG A 331 -17.84 -6.29 9.57
C ARG A 331 -17.26 -7.53 8.95
N SER A 332 -18.04 -8.59 8.77
CA SER A 332 -17.54 -9.79 8.08
C SER A 332 -18.33 -10.11 6.82
N CYS A 333 -17.63 -10.52 5.77
CA CYS A 333 -18.21 -10.96 4.52
C CYS A 333 -17.45 -12.16 3.95
N TRP A 334 -18.16 -13.03 3.26
CA TRP A 334 -17.57 -14.20 2.60
C TRP A 334 -17.39 -13.92 1.11
N VAL A 335 -16.14 -13.97 0.64
CA VAL A 335 -15.79 -13.76 -0.76
C VAL A 335 -15.98 -15.05 -1.56
N SER A 336 -15.57 -16.19 -1.01
CA SER A 336 -15.71 -17.51 -1.64
C SER A 336 -16.39 -18.50 -0.67
N SER A 337 -16.32 -19.79 -0.95
CA SER A 337 -16.82 -20.82 -0.04
C SER A 337 -15.88 -21.06 1.15
N THR A 338 -14.61 -20.67 1.01
CA THR A 338 -13.57 -20.89 2.03
C THR A 338 -12.98 -19.62 2.62
N LEU A 339 -13.10 -18.48 1.92
CA LEU A 339 -12.43 -17.24 2.31
C LEU A 339 -13.40 -16.24 2.93
N LYS A 340 -13.12 -15.85 4.17
CA LYS A 340 -13.85 -14.83 4.93
C LYS A 340 -12.95 -13.62 5.19
N ALA A 341 -13.50 -12.44 4.96
CA ALA A 341 -12.87 -11.17 5.31
C ALA A 341 -13.62 -10.54 6.47
N THR A 342 -12.89 -10.08 7.49
CA THR A 342 -13.42 -9.29 8.60
C THR A 342 -12.72 -7.95 8.63
N VAL A 343 -13.46 -6.87 8.36
CA VAL A 343 -12.99 -5.49 8.42
C VAL A 343 -13.31 -4.93 9.80
N SER A 344 -12.26 -4.57 10.53
CA SER A 344 -12.38 -3.86 11.80
C SER A 344 -11.67 -2.51 11.70
N THR A 345 -12.05 -1.60 12.60
CA THR A 345 -11.41 -0.30 12.76
C THR A 345 -10.93 -0.20 14.19
N TYR A 346 -9.70 0.26 14.39
CA TYR A 346 -9.22 0.52 15.74
C TYR A 346 -10.06 1.61 16.42
N PRO A 347 -10.49 1.42 17.69
CA PRO A 347 -11.15 2.46 18.45
C PRO A 347 -10.28 3.71 18.57
N GLU A 348 -10.93 4.88 18.58
CA GLU A 348 -10.25 6.18 18.51
C GLU A 348 -9.33 6.44 19.71
N ARG A 349 -9.71 5.91 20.89
CA ARG A 349 -8.93 5.95 22.13
C ARG A 349 -7.52 5.31 22.00
N TYR A 350 -7.31 4.40 21.05
CA TYR A 350 -5.99 3.84 20.78
C TYR A 350 -5.06 4.81 20.01
N MET A 351 -5.52 6.02 19.66
CA MET A 351 -4.64 7.11 19.24
C MET A 351 -4.17 7.96 20.42
N ASP A 352 -4.88 7.93 21.56
CA ASP A 352 -4.50 8.56 22.82
C ASP A 352 -3.52 7.64 23.57
N TRP A 353 -2.33 7.48 23.01
CA TRP A 353 -1.27 6.59 23.48
C TRP A 353 -0.62 6.88 24.85
N PRO A 354 -0.83 8.00 25.57
CA PRO A 354 -0.20 8.18 26.87
C PRO A 354 -0.64 7.17 27.96
N GLU A 355 -1.75 6.43 27.82
CA GLU A 355 -2.35 5.67 28.93
C GLU A 355 -2.28 4.13 28.81
N LEU A 356 -1.90 3.57 27.66
CA LEU A 356 -1.98 2.11 27.41
C LEU A 356 -0.76 1.28 27.83
N GLU A 357 0.24 1.88 28.47
CA GLU A 357 1.46 1.16 28.89
C GLU A 357 1.27 0.14 30.02
N GLU A 358 0.15 0.18 30.75
CA GLU A 358 -0.09 -0.78 31.84
C GLU A 358 -0.69 -2.11 31.37
N THR A 359 -1.14 -2.20 30.11
CA THR A 359 -1.65 -3.46 29.54
C THR A 359 -1.21 -3.61 28.09
N LYS A 360 -0.25 -4.51 27.84
CA LYS A 360 0.04 -4.98 26.48
C LYS A 360 -1.28 -5.45 25.83
N PRO A 361 -1.64 -4.97 24.64
CA PRO A 361 -2.81 -5.49 23.94
C PRO A 361 -2.64 -6.98 23.71
N THR A 362 -3.68 -7.76 24.00
CA THR A 362 -3.70 -9.20 23.85
C THR A 362 -3.39 -9.54 22.38
N THR A 363 -2.22 -10.12 22.12
CA THR A 363 -1.89 -10.72 20.83
C THR A 363 -2.97 -11.76 20.53
N VAL A 364 -3.74 -11.57 19.46
CA VAL A 364 -4.69 -12.58 18.98
C VAL A 364 -3.87 -13.74 18.44
N GLN A 365 -3.52 -14.69 19.32
CA GLN A 365 -3.11 -16.01 18.90
C GLN A 365 -4.37 -16.73 18.44
N VAL A 366 -4.56 -16.86 17.12
CA VAL A 366 -5.51 -17.82 16.57
C VAL A 366 -4.90 -19.20 16.79
N VAL A 367 -5.23 -19.82 17.93
CA VAL A 367 -4.97 -21.24 18.16
C VAL A 367 -5.91 -22.00 17.22
N LEU A 368 -5.35 -22.59 16.16
CA LEU A 368 -6.04 -23.58 15.33
C LEU A 368 -6.09 -24.89 16.11
N GLU A 369 -7.05 -25.01 17.03
CA GLU A 369 -7.34 -26.29 17.68
C GLU A 369 -8.39 -27.05 16.85
N LYS A 370 -8.01 -28.25 16.41
CA LYS A 370 -8.91 -29.22 15.79
C LYS A 370 -9.78 -29.78 16.91
N ASP A 371 -10.96 -29.20 17.11
CA ASP A 371 -12.22 -29.89 17.41
C ASP A 371 -13.24 -28.92 18.04
N PHE A 372 -14.39 -28.80 17.37
CA PHE A 372 -15.67 -28.26 17.84
C PHE A 372 -15.79 -26.79 18.31
N ILE A 373 -16.75 -26.12 17.64
CA ILE A 373 -17.17 -24.72 17.73
C ILE A 373 -17.93 -24.45 19.03
N GLN A 374 -17.38 -23.58 19.90
CA GLN A 374 -18.14 -22.59 20.68
C GLN A 374 -17.19 -21.56 21.32
N GLN A 375 -16.78 -20.51 20.60
CA GLN A 375 -15.97 -19.43 21.20
C GLN A 375 -16.87 -18.32 21.76
N ARG A 376 -17.17 -18.43 23.06
CA ARG A 376 -17.45 -17.29 23.91
C ARG A 376 -16.10 -16.65 24.22
N LEU A 377 -15.95 -15.35 23.96
CA LEU A 377 -14.81 -14.56 24.43
C LEU A 377 -14.74 -14.66 25.96
N SER A 378 -13.88 -15.51 26.50
CA SER A 378 -13.58 -15.56 27.92
C SER A 378 -12.08 -15.42 28.13
N ALA A 379 -11.68 -14.23 28.57
CA ALA A 379 -10.35 -13.97 29.12
C ALA A 379 -10.13 -14.89 30.33
N THR A 380 -9.07 -15.70 30.32
CA THR A 380 -8.65 -16.45 31.50
C THR A 380 -7.53 -15.67 32.18
N PRO A 381 -7.65 -15.32 33.47
CA PRO A 381 -6.62 -14.56 34.17
C PRO A 381 -5.54 -15.51 34.70
N LEU A 382 -4.30 -15.32 34.28
CA LEU A 382 -3.16 -16.02 34.87
C LEU A 382 -2.29 -15.05 35.67
N GLY A 383 -2.37 -15.22 37.00
CA GLY A 383 -1.30 -15.06 37.99
C GLY A 383 -0.36 -13.86 37.88
N SER A 384 -0.52 -12.94 38.84
CA SER A 384 0.44 -11.91 39.25
C SER A 384 1.92 -12.32 39.11
N LEU A 385 2.64 -11.64 38.21
CA LEU A 385 4.09 -11.52 38.26
C LEU A 385 4.47 -10.03 38.11
N GLU A 386 5.49 -9.65 38.87
CA GLU A 386 5.81 -8.30 39.35
C GLU A 386 6.04 -7.23 38.28
N SER A 387 5.69 -5.99 38.63
CA SER A 387 5.82 -4.78 37.82
C SER A 387 7.28 -4.43 37.54
N SER A 388 7.64 -4.35 36.27
CA SER A 388 8.84 -3.67 35.79
C SER A 388 8.39 -2.59 34.80
N SER A 389 8.61 -1.33 35.17
CA SER A 389 8.21 -0.13 34.42
C SER A 389 8.98 -0.03 33.11
N ALA A 390 8.30 -0.28 31.98
CA ALA A 390 8.82 -0.03 30.63
C ALA A 390 8.56 1.44 30.22
N PRO A 391 9.41 2.06 29.39
CA PRO A 391 9.28 3.46 29.00
C PRO A 391 8.50 3.68 27.69
N LYS A 392 7.70 4.77 27.67
CA LYS A 392 6.83 5.25 26.56
C LYS A 392 7.59 5.47 25.27
N LYS A 393 7.13 4.81 24.20
CA LYS A 393 7.60 5.03 22.82
C LYS A 393 7.09 6.39 22.29
N PRO A 394 7.84 7.14 21.46
CA PRO A 394 7.44 8.47 20.96
C PRO A 394 6.66 8.51 19.62
N GLU A 395 5.79 9.51 19.53
CA GLU A 395 4.58 9.73 18.71
C GLU A 395 4.80 10.07 17.22
N ARG A 396 5.66 9.36 16.48
CA ARG A 396 5.76 9.50 15.01
C ARG A 396 5.41 8.18 14.32
N ARG A 397 4.22 8.13 13.70
CA ARG A 397 3.72 7.02 12.84
C ARG A 397 3.57 5.67 13.57
N GLN A 398 3.36 5.72 14.89
CA GLN A 398 3.15 4.54 15.74
C GLN A 398 1.87 3.78 15.40
N ASP A 399 0.90 4.43 14.77
CA ASP A 399 -0.38 3.88 14.37
C ASP A 399 -0.30 2.81 13.27
N LEU A 400 0.77 2.78 12.46
CA LEU A 400 1.03 1.70 11.50
C LEU A 400 1.99 0.64 12.03
N LEU A 401 3.00 1.06 12.80
CA LEU A 401 4.19 0.27 13.13
C LEU A 401 4.06 -0.46 14.48
N ALA A 402 3.31 0.07 15.44
CA ALA A 402 3.16 -0.55 16.76
C ALA A 402 2.42 -1.90 16.71
N TRP A 403 1.57 -2.11 15.70
CA TRP A 403 0.65 -3.26 15.64
C TRP A 403 1.17 -4.44 14.83
N LEU A 404 2.02 -4.16 13.84
CA LEU A 404 2.69 -5.20 13.08
C LEU A 404 3.78 -5.89 13.91
N ASP A 405 4.00 -5.50 15.18
CA ASP A 405 5.02 -6.05 16.07
C ASP A 405 6.38 -6.20 15.37
N LEU A 406 6.75 -5.19 14.57
CA LEU A 406 7.90 -5.27 13.68
C LEU A 406 9.16 -5.42 14.51
N THR A 407 10.02 -6.37 14.13
CA THR A 407 11.35 -6.45 14.74
C THR A 407 12.14 -5.19 14.39
N THR A 408 13.15 -4.84 15.20
CA THR A 408 13.99 -3.67 14.95
C THR A 408 14.62 -3.67 13.55
N GLU A 409 14.84 -4.86 12.96
CA GLU A 409 15.34 -5.01 11.60
C GLU A 409 14.26 -4.81 10.51
N GLN A 410 13.01 -5.20 10.79
CA GLN A 410 11.86 -4.94 9.92
C GLN A 410 11.48 -3.46 9.91
N ASP A 411 11.50 -2.80 11.07
CA ASP A 411 11.27 -1.35 11.21
C ASP A 411 12.31 -0.52 10.42
N LYS A 412 13.61 -0.85 10.60
CA LYS A 412 14.70 -0.29 9.79
C LYS A 412 14.60 -0.58 8.30
N SER A 413 13.79 -1.56 7.87
CA SER A 413 13.59 -1.87 6.45
C SER A 413 12.54 -0.96 5.79
N LEU A 414 11.58 -0.44 6.57
CA LEU A 414 10.51 0.45 6.11
C LEU A 414 10.95 1.92 6.00
N ILE A 415 11.90 2.36 6.83
CA ILE A 415 12.36 3.76 6.92
C ILE A 415 13.59 4.03 6.04
N ALA A 416 14.23 2.99 5.49
CA ALA A 416 15.47 3.13 4.76
C ALA A 416 15.27 3.62 3.32
N GLY A 417 15.46 4.92 3.12
CA GLY A 417 16.00 5.47 1.87
C GLY A 417 17.40 4.89 1.55
N PRO A 418 18.08 5.38 0.51
CA PRO A 418 18.95 4.68 -0.45
C PRO A 418 20.35 4.36 0.07
N THR A 419 20.54 4.26 1.37
CA THR A 419 21.76 3.62 1.90
C THR A 419 21.74 2.09 1.73
N LYS A 420 20.66 1.53 1.15
CA LYS A 420 20.47 0.10 0.87
C LYS A 420 19.85 -0.12 -0.52
N LYS A 421 20.66 -0.04 -1.59
CA LYS A 421 20.24 -0.26 -3.01
C LYS A 421 19.35 -1.51 -3.29
N PRO A 422 19.41 -2.62 -2.54
CA PRO A 422 18.50 -3.76 -2.79
C PRO A 422 17.03 -3.50 -2.41
N ARG A 423 16.68 -2.36 -1.80
CA ARG A 423 15.38 -2.14 -1.14
C ARG A 423 14.51 -1.04 -1.75
N THR A 424 15.07 -0.09 -2.49
CA THR A 424 14.32 0.96 -3.21
C THR A 424 15.20 1.60 -4.29
N GLU A 425 14.60 2.01 -5.41
CA GLU A 425 15.27 2.77 -6.48
C GLU A 425 15.28 4.30 -6.22
N LEU A 426 14.54 4.77 -5.21
CA LEU A 426 14.46 6.21 -4.87
C LEU A 426 15.67 6.68 -4.06
N THR A 427 16.19 7.87 -4.37
CA THR A 427 17.29 8.52 -3.65
C THR A 427 16.82 9.22 -2.35
N GLU A 428 17.73 9.58 -1.44
CA GLU A 428 17.40 10.03 -0.07
C GLU A 428 16.76 11.41 -0.16
N GLY A 429 17.41 12.28 -0.94
CA GLY A 429 16.87 13.58 -1.31
C GLY A 429 15.53 13.46 -2.02
N GLN A 430 15.33 12.49 -2.92
CA GLN A 430 14.05 12.32 -3.59
C GLN A 430 12.96 11.84 -2.63
N SER A 431 13.29 10.96 -1.67
CA SER A 431 12.36 10.52 -0.64
C SER A 431 11.92 11.68 0.26
N TYR A 432 12.85 12.55 0.67
CA TYR A 432 12.51 13.74 1.46
C TYR A 432 11.69 14.76 0.66
N LEU A 433 11.99 14.94 -0.63
CA LEU A 433 11.22 15.84 -1.50
C LEU A 433 9.79 15.32 -1.71
N ASN A 434 9.60 14.02 -1.89
CA ASN A 434 8.28 13.42 -1.99
C ASN A 434 7.51 13.61 -0.68
N LEU A 435 8.13 13.34 0.46
CA LEU A 435 7.52 13.59 1.77
C LEU A 435 7.08 15.04 1.94
N ALA A 436 7.91 16.01 1.52
CA ALA A 436 7.55 17.42 1.55
C ALA A 436 6.34 17.71 0.64
N LYS A 437 6.32 17.20 -0.59
CA LYS A 437 5.19 17.38 -1.53
C LYS A 437 3.88 16.79 -0.99
N ASP A 438 3.94 15.57 -0.45
CA ASP A 438 2.78 14.85 0.06
C ASP A 438 2.15 15.57 1.27
N ASN A 439 2.93 16.35 2.02
CA ASN A 439 2.47 17.16 3.15
C ASN A 439 2.27 18.64 2.77
N ASN A 440 2.11 18.96 1.48
CA ASN A 440 1.96 20.33 1.00
C ASN A 440 3.02 21.30 1.58
N TYR A 441 4.27 20.84 1.61
CA TYR A 441 5.43 21.55 2.17
C TYR A 441 5.26 21.98 3.63
N PHE A 442 4.39 21.29 4.39
CA PHE A 442 4.05 21.59 5.78
C PHE A 442 3.52 23.02 6.00
N GLN A 443 2.76 23.55 5.02
CA GLN A 443 2.22 24.92 5.03
C GLN A 443 0.99 25.11 5.93
N ASP A 444 0.51 24.09 6.63
CA ASP A 444 -0.71 24.14 7.45
C ASP A 444 -0.56 24.90 8.79
N SER A 445 0.63 25.40 9.12
CA SER A 445 0.85 26.22 10.30
C SER A 445 0.84 27.71 9.97
N SER A 446 -0.03 28.45 10.65
CA SER A 446 -0.27 29.90 10.50
C SER A 446 0.96 30.80 10.73
N GLU A 447 2.11 30.22 11.08
CA GLU A 447 3.34 30.91 11.47
C GLU A 447 4.49 30.76 10.44
N ILE A 448 4.34 29.92 9.41
CA ILE A 448 5.42 29.65 8.45
C ILE A 448 5.20 30.44 7.14
N PRO A 449 6.20 31.20 6.64
CA PRO A 449 6.13 31.85 5.33
C PRO A 449 5.86 30.83 4.22
N THR A 450 5.01 31.18 3.25
CA THR A 450 4.68 30.31 2.11
C THR A 450 5.95 29.86 1.39
N ILE A 451 6.22 28.56 1.39
CA ILE A 451 7.36 27.95 0.68
C ILE A 451 7.01 27.85 -0.79
N ASP A 452 7.82 28.44 -1.67
CA ASP A 452 7.70 28.27 -3.12
C ASP A 452 8.19 26.87 -3.52
N PRO A 453 7.32 25.97 -4.04
CA PRO A 453 7.68 24.62 -4.45
C PRO A 453 8.83 24.56 -5.47
N LEU A 454 8.99 25.60 -6.31
CA LEU A 454 10.03 25.68 -7.32
C LEU A 454 11.43 25.82 -6.71
N ARG A 455 11.52 26.26 -5.45
CA ARG A 455 12.79 26.44 -4.74
C ARG A 455 13.23 25.21 -3.94
N VAL A 456 12.44 24.14 -3.95
CA VAL A 456 12.72 22.90 -3.21
C VAL A 456 13.24 21.84 -4.18
N ILE A 457 14.54 21.57 -4.13
CA ILE A 457 15.25 20.73 -5.08
C ILE A 457 15.95 19.59 -4.32
N ALA A 458 15.90 18.38 -4.87
CA ALA A 458 16.64 17.24 -4.34
C ALA A 458 18.04 17.13 -4.97
N GLU A 459 19.06 16.99 -4.13
CA GLU A 459 20.36 16.42 -4.50
C GLU A 459 20.25 14.88 -4.39
N THR A 460 20.80 14.14 -5.35
CA THR A 460 20.52 12.70 -5.52
C THR A 460 21.75 11.82 -5.66
N HIS A 461 22.95 12.39 -5.66
CA HIS A 461 24.22 11.70 -5.91
C HIS A 461 25.10 11.54 -4.67
N ALA A 462 24.87 12.31 -3.60
CA ALA A 462 25.70 12.22 -2.41
C ALA A 462 25.56 10.86 -1.71
N THR A 463 26.71 10.29 -1.31
CA THR A 463 26.80 8.99 -0.63
C THR A 463 27.31 9.10 0.80
N ASP A 464 27.70 10.29 1.24
CA ASP A 464 28.13 10.58 2.61
C ASP A 464 27.84 12.04 3.01
N SER A 465 28.16 12.39 4.27
CA SER A 465 27.86 13.72 4.80
C SER A 465 28.77 14.85 4.31
N TYR A 466 29.96 14.56 3.77
CA TYR A 466 30.79 15.57 3.12
C TYR A 466 30.19 15.92 1.75
N GLN A 467 29.87 14.89 0.95
CA GLN A 467 29.21 15.03 -0.34
C GLN A 467 27.84 15.70 -0.22
N ASN A 468 27.07 15.41 0.84
CA ASN A 468 25.79 16.08 1.09
C ASN A 468 25.90 17.61 1.10
N VAL A 469 27.01 18.17 1.58
CA VAL A 469 27.22 19.63 1.59
C VAL A 469 27.75 20.09 0.23
N LEU A 470 28.85 19.49 -0.24
CA LEU A 470 29.50 19.90 -1.48
C LEU A 470 28.56 19.82 -2.69
N PHE A 471 27.85 18.71 -2.84
CA PHE A 471 26.95 18.51 -3.98
C PHE A 471 25.71 19.38 -3.87
N SER A 472 25.23 19.70 -2.66
CA SER A 472 24.15 20.67 -2.49
C SER A 472 24.57 22.08 -2.90
N ILE A 473 25.81 22.49 -2.61
CA ILE A 473 26.37 23.78 -3.07
C ILE A 473 26.46 23.83 -4.60
N ILE A 474 26.96 22.76 -5.22
CA ILE A 474 27.05 22.65 -6.68
C ILE A 474 25.67 22.65 -7.32
N ARG A 475 24.72 21.88 -6.77
CA ARG A 475 23.33 21.79 -7.24
C ARG A 475 22.61 23.13 -7.12
N PHE A 476 22.89 23.89 -6.06
CA PHE A 476 22.39 25.26 -5.92
C PHE A 476 22.91 26.16 -7.04
N ARG A 477 24.21 26.12 -7.35
CA ARG A 477 24.79 26.91 -8.45
C ARG A 477 24.25 26.48 -9.81
N GLU A 478 24.07 25.19 -10.04
CA GLU A 478 23.48 24.66 -11.28
C GLU A 478 22.08 25.24 -11.50
N TYR A 479 21.27 25.33 -10.45
CA TYR A 479 19.90 25.81 -10.54
C TYR A 479 19.77 27.35 -10.56
N THR A 480 20.61 28.05 -9.82
CA THR A 480 20.50 29.51 -9.62
C THR A 480 21.51 30.34 -10.42
N GLY A 481 22.53 29.70 -11.00
CA GLY A 481 23.64 30.34 -11.69
C GLY A 481 24.72 30.93 -10.79
N VAL A 482 24.51 30.99 -9.47
CA VAL A 482 25.45 31.57 -8.49
C VAL A 482 25.66 30.66 -7.28
N TYR A 483 26.79 30.77 -6.60
CA TYR A 483 27.05 30.01 -5.38
C TYR A 483 26.30 30.58 -4.16
N PRO A 484 25.92 29.75 -3.17
CA PRO A 484 25.21 30.20 -2.00
C PRO A 484 26.12 31.05 -1.10
N ARG A 485 25.60 32.21 -0.66
CA ARG A 485 26.29 33.05 0.35
C ARG A 485 26.13 32.51 1.78
N ARG A 486 25.07 31.75 2.04
CA ARG A 486 24.77 31.16 3.34
C ARG A 486 24.28 29.73 3.20
N VAL A 487 24.80 28.83 4.02
CA VAL A 487 24.44 27.40 4.06
C VAL A 487 23.91 27.04 5.44
N THR A 488 22.66 26.62 5.52
CA THR A 488 22.07 26.07 6.76
C THR A 488 21.87 24.56 6.59
N VAL A 489 22.50 23.77 7.45
CA VAL A 489 22.36 22.31 7.46
C VAL A 489 21.39 21.90 8.56
N VAL A 490 20.27 21.28 8.19
CA VAL A 490 19.35 20.63 9.14
C VAL A 490 19.72 19.17 9.22
N THR A 491 20.13 18.70 10.39
CA THR A 491 20.64 17.33 10.59
C THR A 491 20.44 16.88 12.03
N HIS A 492 20.93 15.71 12.40
CA HIS A 492 20.97 15.27 13.79
C HIS A 492 22.03 16.01 14.60
N GLU A 493 21.71 16.39 15.84
CA GLU A 493 22.60 17.14 16.73
C GLU A 493 23.90 16.39 17.03
N PHE A 494 23.87 15.06 17.17
CA PHE A 494 25.09 14.27 17.37
C PHE A 494 26.09 14.39 16.20
N LYS A 495 25.64 14.76 14.99
CA LYS A 495 26.51 15.01 13.83
C LYS A 495 27.11 16.41 13.81
N ARG A 496 26.66 17.35 14.65
CA ARG A 496 27.07 18.77 14.63
C ARG A 496 28.59 18.90 14.62
N ALA A 497 29.28 18.20 15.52
CA ALA A 497 30.73 18.28 15.64
C ALA A 497 31.44 17.85 14.34
N ARG A 498 30.91 16.85 13.62
CA ARG A 498 31.46 16.40 12.34
C ARG A 498 31.35 17.48 11.25
N PHE A 499 30.21 18.17 11.17
CA PHE A 499 30.05 19.27 10.21
C PHE A 499 30.95 20.46 10.57
N MET A 500 30.95 20.88 11.84
CA MET A 500 31.70 22.06 12.28
C MET A 500 33.22 21.87 12.28
N GLN A 501 33.72 20.69 12.65
CA GLN A 501 35.16 20.45 12.83
C GLN A 501 35.82 19.81 11.61
N CYS A 502 35.05 19.11 10.76
CA CYS A 502 35.61 18.38 9.61
C CYS A 502 35.10 18.98 8.31
N HIS A 503 33.80 18.92 8.04
CA HIS A 503 33.26 19.24 6.70
C HIS A 503 33.33 20.72 6.35
N PHE A 504 32.88 21.62 7.23
CA PHE A 504 32.88 23.06 6.92
C PHE A 504 34.30 23.63 6.75
N PRO A 505 35.28 23.28 7.60
CA PRO A 505 36.67 23.69 7.36
C PRO A 505 37.23 23.12 6.05
N ALA A 506 36.96 21.84 5.76
CA ALA A 506 37.48 21.17 4.56
C ALA A 506 36.92 21.78 3.27
N LEU A 507 35.68 22.29 3.32
CA LEU A 507 35.00 22.97 2.22
C LEU A 507 35.25 24.48 2.17
N GLY A 508 36.11 25.02 3.04
CA GLY A 508 36.38 26.46 3.08
C GLY A 508 35.17 27.31 3.49
N LEU A 509 34.17 26.73 4.17
CA LEU A 509 33.01 27.47 4.68
C LEU A 509 33.29 28.18 6.00
N VAL A 510 34.30 27.71 6.75
CA VAL A 510 34.80 28.29 8.00
C VAL A 510 36.33 28.13 8.06
N PRO A 511 37.06 28.98 8.83
CA PRO A 511 38.49 28.78 9.07
C PRO A 511 38.79 27.53 9.89
N VAL A 512 39.99 26.96 9.73
CA VAL A 512 40.43 25.73 10.43
C VAL A 512 40.51 25.91 11.96
N SER A 513 40.77 27.12 12.43
CA SER A 513 40.90 27.45 13.86
C SER A 513 39.57 27.80 14.55
N TYR A 514 38.43 27.38 13.99
CA TYR A 514 37.13 27.63 14.61
C TYR A 514 36.92 26.72 15.82
N GLU A 515 37.43 27.14 16.98
CA GLU A 515 37.07 26.54 18.27
C GLU A 515 35.66 27.01 18.67
N SER A 516 34.80 26.03 18.91
CA SER A 516 33.42 26.22 19.34
C SER A 516 33.36 27.04 20.65
N GLY A 517 33.21 28.36 20.56
CA GLY A 517 32.88 29.17 21.74
C GLY A 517 33.25 30.65 21.70
N GLN A 518 34.24 31.07 20.90
CA GLN A 518 34.68 32.48 20.86
C GLN A 518 35.34 32.79 19.51
N GLY A 519 34.52 33.15 18.53
CA GLY A 519 34.95 33.66 17.22
C GLY A 519 33.80 34.45 16.59
N PRO A 520 34.08 35.47 15.75
CA PRO A 520 33.04 36.35 15.20
C PRO A 520 32.01 35.50 14.47
N ASP A 521 30.72 35.77 14.71
CA ASP A 521 29.58 35.15 14.02
C ASP A 521 29.92 34.94 12.54
N THR A 522 30.31 33.72 12.15
CA THR A 522 30.45 33.38 10.74
C THR A 522 29.04 33.28 10.18
N GLN A 523 28.47 34.42 9.77
CA GLN A 523 27.08 34.57 9.31
C GLN A 523 26.70 33.65 8.14
N ASN A 524 27.69 32.98 7.53
CA ASN A 524 27.56 32.21 6.29
C ASN A 524 27.24 30.73 6.52
N VAL A 525 27.37 30.17 7.74
CA VAL A 525 26.95 28.78 8.02
C VAL A 525 26.16 28.61 9.31
N ALA A 526 25.19 27.70 9.29
CA ALA A 526 24.43 27.32 10.48
C ALA A 526 24.12 25.81 10.48
N VAL A 527 24.05 25.21 11.68
CA VAL A 527 23.59 23.83 11.87
C VAL A 527 22.40 23.82 12.81
N ILE A 528 21.26 23.34 12.32
CA ILE A 528 20.07 23.04 13.12
C ILE A 528 20.10 21.55 13.40
N GLY A 529 20.47 21.20 14.64
CA GLY A 529 20.60 19.83 15.08
C GLY A 529 19.35 19.36 15.81
N ILE A 530 18.77 18.26 15.35
CA ILE A 530 17.59 17.63 15.96
C ILE A 530 17.92 16.15 16.14
N ASN A 531 18.24 15.74 17.37
CA ASN A 531 18.43 14.32 17.65
C ASN A 531 17.10 13.58 17.61
N PRO A 532 17.12 12.27 17.29
CA PRO A 532 15.97 11.47 17.62
C PRO A 532 15.79 11.50 19.15
N PRO A 533 14.55 11.36 19.65
CA PRO A 533 14.30 11.24 21.08
C PRO A 533 15.15 10.12 21.72
N GLU A 534 15.57 10.28 22.97
CA GLU A 534 16.46 9.30 23.65
C GLU A 534 15.87 7.89 23.68
N GLU A 535 14.54 7.78 23.60
CA GLU A 535 13.79 6.54 23.57
C GLU A 535 13.96 5.77 22.25
N VAL A 536 14.22 6.47 21.13
CA VAL A 536 14.43 5.85 19.81
C VAL A 536 15.87 5.37 19.67
N THR A 537 16.82 6.19 20.12
CA THR A 537 18.22 5.78 20.19
C THR A 537 18.85 6.52 21.35
N PRO A 538 19.34 5.80 22.38
CA PRO A 538 19.96 6.44 23.54
C PRO A 538 21.06 7.40 23.09
N SER A 539 21.11 8.59 23.70
CA SER A 539 22.09 9.62 23.38
C SER A 539 23.52 9.07 23.47
N GLU A 540 23.80 8.23 24.45
CA GLU A 540 25.08 7.53 24.60
C GLU A 540 25.39 6.61 23.40
N THR A 541 24.41 5.88 22.88
CA THR A 541 24.57 5.03 21.68
C THR A 541 24.85 5.87 20.43
N LEU A 542 24.15 7.00 20.28
CA LEU A 542 24.37 7.93 19.17
C LEU A 542 25.76 8.57 19.23
N ILE A 543 26.16 9.05 20.40
CA ILE A 543 27.46 9.68 20.63
C ILE A 543 28.57 8.65 20.43
N ARG A 544 28.44 7.44 20.99
CA ARG A 544 29.41 6.37 20.83
C ARG A 544 29.51 5.91 19.38
N GLY A 545 28.37 5.73 18.70
CA GLY A 545 28.30 5.36 17.29
C GLY A 545 28.93 6.42 16.39
N GLU A 546 28.66 7.70 16.64
CA GLU A 546 29.27 8.81 15.94
C GLU A 546 30.77 8.91 16.22
N ALA A 547 31.20 8.74 17.47
CA ALA A 547 32.62 8.76 17.84
C ALA A 547 33.40 7.63 17.14
N MET A 548 32.85 6.42 17.08
CA MET A 548 33.52 5.25 16.50
C MET A 548 33.44 5.22 14.96
N ASN A 549 32.28 5.54 14.37
CA ASN A 549 31.98 5.29 12.97
C ASN A 549 31.69 6.56 12.13
N GLY A 550 31.60 7.72 12.79
CA GLY A 550 31.37 9.03 12.20
C GLY A 550 32.62 9.91 12.37
N ILE A 551 32.53 10.92 13.24
CA ILE A 551 33.57 11.93 13.45
C ILE A 551 34.99 11.37 13.67
N GLY A 552 35.14 10.22 14.35
CA GLY A 552 36.47 9.61 14.57
C GLY A 552 37.19 9.27 13.26
N LEU A 553 36.45 8.78 12.25
CA LEU A 553 37.00 8.51 10.93
C LEU A 553 37.26 9.81 10.15
N TRP A 554 36.33 10.76 10.21
CA TRP A 554 36.42 12.02 9.45
C TRP A 554 37.52 12.98 9.94
N ARG A 555 37.96 12.86 11.20
CA ARG A 555 39.13 13.61 11.69
C ARG A 555 40.44 13.13 11.06
N GLN A 556 40.49 11.87 10.62
CA GLN A 556 41.65 11.24 9.99
C GLN A 556 41.54 11.18 8.46
N ASP A 557 40.39 11.56 7.92
CA ASP A 557 40.06 11.51 6.50
C ASP A 557 39.02 12.59 6.16
N LEU A 558 39.46 13.84 6.06
CA LEU A 558 38.60 15.01 5.85
C LEU A 558 37.83 14.97 4.53
N TYR A 559 38.36 14.28 3.51
CA TYR A 559 37.83 14.25 2.14
C TYR A 559 37.18 12.91 1.75
N GLY A 560 37.24 11.90 2.62
CA GLY A 560 36.60 10.59 2.42
C GLY A 560 37.34 9.69 1.43
N VAL A 561 38.66 9.80 1.40
CA VAL A 561 39.59 9.19 0.43
C VAL A 561 40.31 7.96 0.99
N ASN A 562 40.30 7.76 2.31
CA ASN A 562 40.85 6.56 2.93
C ASN A 562 39.95 5.34 2.74
N THR A 563 40.57 4.16 2.77
CA THR A 563 39.92 2.86 2.49
C THR A 563 38.63 2.62 3.28
N GLY A 564 38.56 3.10 4.53
CA GLY A 564 37.38 2.98 5.37
C GLY A 564 36.16 3.76 4.86
N LEU A 565 36.34 5.02 4.44
CA LEU A 565 35.25 5.85 3.93
C LEU A 565 34.95 5.56 2.46
N VAL A 566 35.98 5.29 1.64
CA VAL A 566 35.81 4.82 0.25
C VAL A 566 34.99 3.53 0.21
N GLY A 567 35.27 2.56 1.08
CA GLY A 567 34.48 1.33 1.19
C GLY A 567 33.01 1.60 1.52
N LYS A 568 32.70 2.63 2.33
CA LYS A 568 31.31 3.05 2.60
C LYS A 568 30.66 3.69 1.36
N ARG A 569 31.40 4.52 0.61
CA ARG A 569 30.93 5.13 -0.65
C ARG A 569 30.59 4.06 -1.70
N ILE A 570 31.49 3.08 -1.90
CA ILE A 570 31.30 1.98 -2.86
C ILE A 570 30.05 1.16 -2.51
N LYS A 571 29.86 0.80 -1.23
CA LYS A 571 28.64 0.08 -0.77
C LYS A 571 27.34 0.85 -1.03
N ARG A 572 27.42 2.18 -1.12
CA ARG A 572 26.29 3.07 -1.43
C ARG A 572 26.17 3.41 -2.91
N GLY A 573 27.01 2.80 -3.75
CA GLY A 573 26.93 2.89 -5.20
C GLY A 573 27.84 3.92 -5.85
N TRP A 574 28.83 4.46 -5.13
CA TRP A 574 29.88 5.30 -5.70
C TRP A 574 30.90 4.44 -6.46
N SER A 575 31.27 4.85 -7.67
CA SER A 575 32.39 4.26 -8.41
C SER A 575 33.50 5.28 -8.61
N PRO A 576 34.79 4.90 -8.51
CA PRO A 576 35.90 5.79 -8.86
C PRO A 576 35.71 6.39 -10.26
N GLY A 577 35.92 7.70 -10.41
CA GLY A 577 35.71 8.41 -11.68
C GLY A 577 34.27 8.89 -11.91
N MET A 578 33.31 8.54 -11.06
CA MET A 578 31.93 9.03 -11.16
C MET A 578 31.87 10.56 -11.03
N GLU A 579 32.74 11.15 -10.23
CA GLU A 579 32.92 12.60 -10.12
C GLU A 579 33.19 13.28 -11.47
N ASN A 580 33.96 12.64 -12.36
CA ASN A 580 34.23 13.20 -13.68
C ASN A 580 33.00 13.14 -14.58
N VAL A 581 32.19 12.08 -14.46
CA VAL A 581 30.96 11.95 -15.25
C VAL A 581 29.91 12.97 -14.80
N LEU A 582 29.79 13.20 -13.50
CA LEU A 582 28.76 14.07 -12.94
C LEU A 582 29.08 15.56 -13.14
N PHE A 583 30.34 15.97 -12.97
CA PHE A 583 30.66 17.40 -12.81
C PHE A 583 31.38 18.05 -14.00
N SER A 584 31.93 17.28 -14.96
CA SER A 584 32.74 17.86 -16.06
C SER A 584 31.98 18.76 -17.02
N ASN A 585 30.65 18.59 -17.16
CA ASN A 585 29.83 19.36 -18.10
C ASN A 585 29.12 20.56 -17.46
N LEU A 586 29.34 20.85 -16.18
CA LEU A 586 28.62 21.89 -15.44
C LEU A 586 29.27 23.28 -15.54
N GLY A 587 30.45 23.38 -16.16
CA GLY A 587 31.20 24.64 -16.28
C GLY A 587 31.52 25.25 -14.91
N LEU A 588 31.97 24.42 -13.97
CA LEU A 588 32.44 24.84 -12.64
C LEU A 588 33.85 25.45 -12.75
N GLU A 589 34.22 26.31 -11.80
CA GLU A 589 35.56 26.88 -11.73
C GLU A 589 36.60 25.79 -11.45
N ASP A 590 37.81 25.94 -11.99
CA ASP A 590 38.88 24.94 -11.88
C ASP A 590 39.17 24.57 -10.41
N VAL A 591 39.19 25.56 -9.51
CA VAL A 591 39.40 25.34 -8.07
C VAL A 591 38.31 24.45 -7.42
N VAL A 592 37.08 24.49 -7.95
CA VAL A 592 35.98 23.65 -7.48
C VAL A 592 36.13 22.22 -8.01
N LEU A 593 36.52 22.07 -9.28
CA LEU A 593 36.83 20.75 -9.85
C LEU A 593 38.02 20.10 -9.16
N ASP A 594 39.03 20.88 -8.80
CA ASP A 594 40.19 20.43 -8.04
C ASP A 594 39.79 19.95 -6.64
N LEU A 595 38.90 20.67 -5.95
CA LEU A 595 38.35 20.24 -4.65
C LEU A 595 37.56 18.92 -4.77
N ILE A 596 36.76 18.75 -5.82
CA ILE A 596 35.99 17.52 -6.07
C ILE A 596 36.92 16.32 -6.29
N ARG A 597 38.05 16.54 -6.96
CA ARG A 597 39.06 15.52 -7.29
C ARG A 597 40.13 15.36 -6.20
N TYR A 598 40.08 16.17 -5.15
CA TYR A 598 41.13 16.22 -4.16
C TYR A 598 41.21 14.90 -3.37
N ASP A 599 42.39 14.31 -3.38
CA ASP A 599 42.69 12.99 -2.81
C ASP A 599 43.28 13.09 -1.38
N GLY A 600 43.29 14.28 -0.78
CA GLY A 600 43.81 14.49 0.57
C GLY A 600 45.33 14.65 0.64
N GLY A 601 46.05 14.76 -0.48
CA GLY A 601 47.50 15.00 -0.51
C GLY A 601 48.34 13.82 -0.02
N ASN A 602 49.59 14.06 0.39
CA ASN A 602 50.56 12.98 0.66
C ASN A 602 50.16 12.04 1.82
N HIS A 603 49.27 12.48 2.70
CA HIS A 603 48.80 11.74 3.87
C HIS A 603 47.28 11.47 3.86
N CYS A 604 46.60 11.69 2.73
CA CYS A 604 45.15 11.53 2.57
C CYS A 604 44.31 12.34 3.58
N ASN A 605 44.89 13.39 4.19
CA ASN A 605 44.25 14.24 5.19
C ASN A 605 44.86 15.65 5.26
N GLU A 606 45.60 16.06 4.23
CA GLU A 606 46.14 17.42 4.11
C GLU A 606 45.04 18.39 3.70
N TRP A 607 45.02 19.60 4.24
CA TRP A 607 44.05 20.62 3.85
C TRP A 607 44.23 21.01 2.39
N PHE A 608 43.12 21.07 1.65
CA PHE A 608 43.10 21.59 0.28
C PHE A 608 43.60 23.04 0.25
N SER A 609 44.66 23.29 -0.50
CA SER A 609 45.32 24.60 -0.58
C SER A 609 44.43 25.69 -1.19
N GLY A 610 43.53 25.32 -2.11
CA GLY A 610 42.61 26.24 -2.79
C GLY A 610 41.38 26.65 -1.99
N ARG A 611 41.24 26.24 -0.72
CA ARG A 611 40.02 26.46 0.10
C ARG A 611 39.63 27.94 0.27
N GLU A 612 40.61 28.83 0.29
CA GLU A 612 40.41 30.29 0.44
C GLU A 612 40.04 30.97 -0.89
N SER A 613 40.28 30.28 -2.00
CA SER A 613 39.94 30.72 -3.35
C SER A 613 38.61 30.14 -3.85
N LEU A 614 37.90 29.35 -3.03
CA LEU A 614 36.59 28.81 -3.39
C LEU A 614 35.55 29.95 -3.51
N PRO A 615 34.60 29.88 -4.46
CA PRO A 615 33.59 30.93 -4.66
C PRO A 615 32.71 31.23 -3.44
N TRP A 616 32.54 30.27 -2.54
CA TRP A 616 31.77 30.38 -1.31
C TRP A 616 32.64 30.53 -0.04
N SER A 617 33.93 30.82 -0.22
CA SER A 617 34.90 30.77 0.88
C SER A 617 34.61 31.81 1.98
N TYR A 618 34.92 31.45 3.23
CA TYR A 618 34.85 32.34 4.39
C TYR A 618 35.77 33.58 4.27
N ALA A 619 36.86 33.48 3.49
CA ALA A 619 37.88 34.52 3.37
C ALA A 619 37.49 35.65 2.39
N GLY A 620 36.30 35.58 1.81
CA GLY A 620 35.74 36.42 0.75
C GLY A 620 36.57 37.64 0.31
N THR A 621 37.12 37.57 -0.90
CA THR A 621 37.24 38.79 -1.72
C THR A 621 35.93 38.95 -2.50
N PRO A 622 35.23 40.09 -2.41
CA PRO A 622 34.11 40.36 -3.29
C PRO A 622 34.65 40.55 -4.70
N LEU A 623 34.48 39.56 -5.57
CA LEU A 623 34.63 39.78 -7.00
C LEU A 623 33.35 40.48 -7.49
N VAL A 624 33.57 41.72 -7.96
CA VAL A 624 32.61 42.67 -8.52
C VAL A 624 31.91 42.09 -9.75
#